data_AF-A0A8K0P333-F1
#
_entry.id   AF-A0A8K0P333-F1
#
_cell.length_a   1.000
_cell.length_b   1.000
_cell.length_c   1.000
_cell.angle_alpha   90.00
_cell.angle_beta   90.00
_cell.angle_gamma   90.00
#
_symmetry.space_group_name_H-M   'P 1'
#
loop_
_entity.id
_entity.type
_entity.pdbx_description
1 polymer ?
#
loop_
_entity_poly.entity_id
_entity_poly.type
_entity_poly.pdbx_seq_one_letter_code
_entity_poly.pdbx_strand_id
1 'polypeptide(L)'
;MRHREQKTIPERGRESLKSLLYNKYMGGVDRFGQFCSKFNRKAMKWYQTLWHFIIQVALINGWLGYNLENKTQKLTDRGFREMVIDGLFEGFRKDDLPIQSHNFASPLLPRLSGRHIPKQYADKRYQ
;
A
#
# COMPACT_ATOMS: atom_id res chain seq x y z
N MET A 1 -40.04 -31.48 22.95
CA MET A 1 -40.48 -30.14 22.54
C MET A 1 -39.31 -29.42 21.88
N ARG A 2 -39.32 -29.27 20.56
CA ARG A 2 -38.30 -28.52 19.80
C ARG A 2 -38.97 -27.25 19.30
N HIS A 3 -38.65 -26.11 19.90
CA HIS A 3 -38.94 -24.81 19.29
C HIS A 3 -38.08 -24.68 18.03
N ARG A 4 -38.71 -24.85 16.86
CA ARG A 4 -38.13 -24.43 15.59
C ARG A 4 -38.16 -22.91 15.57
N GLU A 5 -36.98 -22.31 15.64
CA GLU A 5 -36.78 -20.90 15.30
C GLU A 5 -37.39 -20.63 13.92
N GLN A 6 -38.37 -19.75 13.87
CA GLN A 6 -38.87 -19.20 12.62
C GLN A 6 -37.73 -18.36 12.03
N LYS A 7 -37.09 -18.86 10.98
CA LYS A 7 -36.21 -18.03 10.15
C LYS A 7 -37.07 -16.92 9.54
N THR A 8 -36.87 -15.71 10.04
CA THR A 8 -37.46 -14.49 9.51
C THR A 8 -37.06 -14.35 8.03
N ILE A 9 -38.07 -14.29 7.17
CA ILE A 9 -37.91 -14.01 5.75
C ILE A 9 -37.48 -12.55 5.64
N PRO A 10 -36.37 -12.19 4.94
CA PRO A 10 -35.92 -10.81 4.90
C PRO A 10 -36.93 -9.94 4.15
N GLU A 11 -37.41 -8.89 4.82
CA GLU A 11 -38.26 -7.77 4.36
C GLU A 11 -37.60 -6.95 3.24
N ARG A 12 -37.15 -7.59 2.15
CA ARG A 12 -36.44 -6.96 1.02
C ARG A 12 -37.38 -6.12 0.12
N GLY A 13 -38.68 -6.06 0.44
CA GLY A 13 -39.72 -5.56 -0.46
C GLY A 13 -40.23 -4.13 -0.20
N ARG A 14 -39.75 -3.41 0.83
CA ARG A 14 -40.27 -2.07 1.19
C ARG A 14 -39.19 -1.00 1.34
N GLU A 15 -38.08 -1.13 0.63
CA GLU A 15 -37.12 -0.03 0.59
C GLU A 15 -37.65 1.09 -0.31
N SER A 16 -37.71 2.31 0.22
CA SER A 16 -38.03 3.49 -0.56
C SER A 16 -37.09 3.63 -1.76
N LEU A 17 -37.58 4.18 -2.88
CA LEU A 17 -36.71 4.49 -4.04
C LEU A 17 -35.48 5.33 -3.65
N LYS A 18 -35.64 6.21 -2.65
CA LYS A 18 -34.55 7.04 -2.09
C LYS A 18 -33.47 6.18 -1.42
N SER A 19 -33.85 5.21 -0.59
CA SER A 19 -32.89 4.31 0.08
C SER A 19 -32.19 3.39 -0.92
N LEU A 20 -32.89 2.90 -1.94
CA LEU A 20 -32.28 2.09 -3.00
C LEU A 20 -31.25 2.88 -3.81
N LEU A 21 -31.57 4.13 -4.16
CA LEU A 21 -30.66 5.01 -4.90
C LEU A 21 -29.42 5.34 -4.06
N TYR A 22 -29.61 5.64 -2.78
CA TYR A 22 -28.51 5.89 -1.84
C TYR A 22 -27.58 4.67 -1.73
N ASN A 23 -28.15 3.49 -1.46
CA ASN A 23 -27.39 2.24 -1.32
C ASN A 23 -26.57 1.91 -2.57
N LYS A 24 -27.10 2.23 -3.76
CA LYS A 24 -26.40 2.01 -5.04
C LYS A 24 -25.15 2.87 -5.20
N TYR A 25 -25.17 4.12 -4.74
CA TYR A 25 -24.09 5.09 -4.99
C TYR A 25 -23.16 5.34 -3.79
N MET A 26 -23.59 5.05 -2.56
CA MET A 26 -22.81 5.36 -1.35
C MET A 26 -21.45 4.63 -1.28
N GLY A 27 -21.34 3.44 -1.86
CA GLY A 27 -20.14 2.61 -1.76
C GLY A 27 -18.95 3.03 -2.63
N GLY A 28 -18.97 4.21 -3.26
CA GLY A 28 -17.85 4.68 -4.09
C GLY A 28 -16.57 4.89 -3.29
N VAL A 29 -16.67 5.64 -2.19
CA VAL A 29 -15.53 5.99 -1.31
C VAL A 29 -14.99 4.76 -0.60
N ASP A 30 -15.87 3.89 -0.07
CA ASP A 30 -15.45 2.67 0.62
C ASP A 30 -14.72 1.71 -0.31
N ARG A 31 -15.20 1.56 -1.55
CA ARG A 31 -14.51 0.75 -2.57
C ARG A 31 -13.14 1.33 -2.89
N PHE A 32 -13.03 2.65 -3.08
CA PHE A 32 -11.75 3.30 -3.30
C PHE A 32 -10.79 3.10 -2.11
N GLY A 33 -11.28 3.24 -0.88
CA GLY A 33 -10.54 2.96 0.34
C GLY A 33 -10.03 1.52 0.42
N GLN A 34 -10.86 0.54 0.04
CA GLN A 34 -10.46 -0.88 -0.04
C GLN A 34 -9.33 -1.11 -1.05
N PHE A 35 -9.33 -0.42 -2.20
CA PHE A 35 -8.21 -0.51 -3.16
C PHE A 35 -6.93 0.11 -2.59
N CYS A 36 -7.02 1.28 -1.95
CA CYS A 36 -5.86 1.94 -1.35
C CYS A 36 -5.25 1.13 -0.19
N SER A 37 -6.10 0.48 0.62
CA SER A 37 -5.65 -0.30 1.79
C SER A 37 -4.76 -1.49 1.43
N LYS A 38 -4.86 -2.04 0.21
CA LYS A 38 -4.07 -3.20 -0.24
C LYS A 38 -2.57 -2.91 -0.30
N PHE A 39 -2.18 -1.65 -0.48
CA PHE A 39 -0.80 -1.24 -0.70
C PHE A 39 -0.27 -0.27 0.36
N ASN A 40 -0.83 -0.34 1.57
CA ASN A 40 -0.39 0.50 2.68
C ASN A 40 1.04 0.12 3.10
N ARG A 41 1.98 1.08 3.02
CA ARG A 41 3.38 0.90 3.42
C ARG A 41 3.61 1.55 4.78
N LYS A 42 4.28 0.84 5.69
CA LYS A 42 4.75 1.43 6.94
C LYS A 42 5.80 2.48 6.61
N ALA A 43 5.57 3.72 7.05
CA ALA A 43 6.49 4.82 6.88
C ALA A 43 6.83 5.46 8.23
N MET A 44 8.09 5.86 8.41
CA MET A 44 8.57 6.47 9.65
C MET A 44 8.21 7.96 9.73
N LYS A 45 7.99 8.60 8.59
CA LYS A 45 7.68 10.03 8.49
C LYS A 45 6.27 10.20 7.93
N TRP A 46 5.46 11.06 8.56
CA TRP A 46 4.04 11.24 8.22
C TRP A 46 3.81 11.62 6.74
N TYR A 47 4.72 12.40 6.14
CA TYR A 47 4.59 12.84 4.75
C TYR A 47 4.82 11.71 3.74
N GLN A 48 5.55 10.66 4.10
CA GLN A 48 5.76 9.50 3.23
C GLN A 48 4.47 8.69 3.08
N THR A 49 3.64 8.64 4.12
CA THR A 49 2.30 8.03 4.04
C THR A 49 1.44 8.76 3.02
N LEU A 50 1.46 10.10 3.02
CA LEU A 50 0.73 10.90 2.04
C LEU A 50 1.28 10.69 0.62
N TRP A 51 2.59 10.68 0.45
CA TRP A 51 3.24 10.40 -0.83
C TRP A 51 2.80 9.05 -1.42
N HIS A 52 2.85 7.99 -0.60
CA HIS A 52 2.40 6.67 -1.04
C HIS A 52 0.91 6.65 -1.38
N PHE A 53 0.07 7.35 -0.60
CA PHE A 53 -1.35 7.47 -0.90
C PHE A 53 -1.61 8.15 -2.24
N ILE A 54 -0.93 9.25 -2.55
CA ILE A 54 -1.07 9.97 -3.82
C ILE A 54 -0.70 9.05 -5.01
N ILE A 55 0.38 8.28 -4.89
CA ILE A 55 0.75 7.29 -5.92
C ILE A 55 -0.36 6.25 -6.10
N GLN A 56 -0.96 5.75 -5.01
CA GLN A 56 -2.06 4.78 -5.12
C GLN A 56 -3.28 5.39 -5.83
N VAL A 57 -3.64 6.62 -5.49
CA VAL A 57 -4.75 7.35 -6.14
C VAL A 57 -4.48 7.48 -7.64
N ALA A 58 -3.27 7.90 -8.03
CA ALA A 58 -2.89 8.05 -9.42
C ALA A 58 -2.95 6.72 -10.19
N LEU A 59 -2.46 5.63 -9.61
CA LEU A 59 -2.50 4.31 -10.24
C LEU A 59 -3.92 3.78 -10.43
N ILE A 60 -4.79 3.92 -9.42
CA ILE A 60 -6.19 3.47 -9.51
C ILE A 60 -6.95 4.29 -10.55
N ASN A 61 -6.74 5.62 -10.57
CA ASN A 61 -7.38 6.49 -11.54
C ASN A 61 -6.87 6.23 -12.97
N GLY A 62 -5.56 6.01 -13.14
CA GLY A 62 -4.97 5.62 -14.42
C GLY A 62 -5.53 4.30 -14.93
N TRP A 63 -5.65 3.29 -14.05
CA TRP A 63 -6.27 2.01 -14.38
C TRP A 63 -7.74 2.14 -14.80
N LEU A 64 -8.50 2.96 -14.07
CA LEU A 64 -9.90 3.24 -14.40
C LEU A 64 -10.02 3.94 -15.76
N GLY A 65 -9.17 4.93 -16.04
CA GLY A 65 -9.10 5.61 -17.33
C GLY A 65 -8.75 4.65 -18.47
N TYR A 66 -7.72 3.84 -18.29
CA TYR A 66 -7.31 2.82 -19.28
C TYR A 66 -8.46 1.86 -19.61
N ASN A 67 -9.17 1.37 -18.59
CA ASN A 67 -10.29 0.46 -18.77
C ASN A 67 -11.57 1.14 -19.31
N LEU A 68 -11.67 2.46 -19.18
CA LEU A 68 -12.77 3.25 -19.74
C LEU A 68 -12.59 3.39 -21.26
N GLU A 69 -11.35 3.63 -21.70
CA GLU A 69 -10.99 3.72 -23.12
C GLU A 69 -10.98 2.33 -23.78
N ASN A 70 -10.39 1.32 -23.13
CA ASN A 70 -10.25 -0.03 -23.66
C ASN A 70 -11.41 -0.93 -23.21
N LYS A 71 -12.55 -0.81 -23.89
CA LYS A 71 -13.78 -1.58 -23.55
C LYS A 71 -13.69 -3.07 -23.85
N THR A 72 -12.87 -3.47 -24.82
CA THR A 72 -12.75 -4.86 -25.31
C THR A 72 -11.76 -5.69 -24.50
N GLN A 73 -10.67 -5.09 -24.01
CA GLN A 73 -9.64 -5.79 -23.24
C GLN A 73 -9.40 -5.04 -21.93
N LYS A 74 -10.25 -5.32 -20.94
CA LYS A 74 -10.08 -4.78 -19.59
C LYS A 74 -8.88 -5.43 -18.92
N LEU A 75 -7.98 -4.60 -18.42
CA LEU A 75 -6.82 -5.06 -17.68
C LEU A 75 -7.18 -5.16 -16.20
N THR A 76 -6.58 -6.13 -15.51
CA THR A 76 -6.66 -6.21 -14.05
C THR A 76 -5.82 -5.09 -13.42
N ASP A 77 -6.17 -4.63 -12.22
CA ASP A 77 -5.37 -3.62 -11.49
C ASP A 77 -3.89 -4.04 -11.36
N ARG A 78 -3.64 -5.34 -11.14
CA ARG A 78 -2.28 -5.88 -11.11
C ARG A 78 -1.57 -5.77 -12.45
N GLY A 79 -2.19 -6.23 -13.54
CA GLY A 79 -1.58 -6.17 -14.87
C GLY A 79 -1.29 -4.74 -15.31
N PHE A 80 -2.17 -3.80 -14.97
CA PHE A 80 -1.93 -2.37 -15.23
C PHE A 80 -0.70 -1.85 -14.49
N ARG A 81 -0.52 -2.23 -13.23
CA ARG A 81 0.66 -1.84 -12.45
C ARG A 81 1.95 -2.43 -13.02
N GLU A 82 1.93 -3.70 -13.43
CA GLU A 82 3.08 -4.36 -14.07
C GLU A 82 3.47 -3.60 -15.35
N MET A 83 2.50 -3.24 -16.20
CA MET A 83 2.75 -2.44 -17.41
C MET A 83 3.31 -1.04 -17.11
N VAL A 84 2.80 -0.36 -16.08
CA VAL A 84 3.33 0.94 -15.65
C VAL A 84 4.76 0.82 -15.11
N ILE A 85 5.04 -0.26 -14.38
CA ILE A 85 6.39 -0.56 -13.88
C ILE A 85 7.33 -0.76 -15.07
N ASP A 86 6.98 -1.65 -16.00
CA ASP A 86 7.81 -1.97 -17.16
C ASP A 86 8.08 -0.72 -18.01
N GLY A 87 7.07 0.09 -18.28
CA GLY A 87 7.24 1.35 -19.02
C GLY A 87 8.08 2.39 -18.28
N LEU A 88 8.08 2.40 -16.94
CA LEU A 88 8.97 3.27 -16.16
C LEU A 88 10.42 2.77 -16.18
N PHE A 89 10.64 1.46 -16.30
CA PHE A 89 11.96 0.85 -16.34
C PHE A 89 12.58 0.80 -17.74
N GLU A 90 11.81 0.97 -18.82
CA GLU A 90 12.27 0.86 -20.21
C GLU A 90 13.43 1.83 -20.56
N GLY A 91 13.59 2.93 -19.82
CA GLY A 91 14.71 3.87 -19.97
C GLY A 91 15.70 3.89 -18.80
N PHE A 92 15.55 3.01 -17.82
CA PHE A 92 16.35 3.05 -16.59
C PHE A 92 17.64 2.22 -16.73
N ARG A 93 18.78 2.90 -16.91
CA ARG A 93 20.11 2.28 -16.84
C ARG A 93 20.61 2.31 -15.40
N LYS A 94 20.85 1.14 -14.81
CA LYS A 94 21.40 1.03 -13.45
C LYS A 94 22.76 1.72 -13.30
N ASP A 95 23.47 1.89 -14.41
CA ASP A 95 24.79 2.54 -14.49
C ASP A 95 24.74 4.05 -14.23
N ASP A 96 23.57 4.69 -14.33
CA ASP A 96 23.38 6.13 -14.10
C ASP A 96 23.16 6.47 -12.62
N LEU A 97 22.95 5.46 -11.77
CA LEU A 97 22.94 5.69 -10.34
C LEU A 97 24.37 6.02 -9.91
N PRO A 98 24.62 7.18 -9.27
CA PRO A 98 25.92 7.39 -8.64
C PRO A 98 26.11 6.21 -7.70
N ILE A 99 27.18 5.44 -7.92
CA ILE A 99 27.61 4.39 -7.01
C ILE A 99 27.74 5.11 -5.67
N GLN A 100 26.72 4.99 -4.81
CA GLN A 100 26.84 5.29 -3.40
C GLN A 100 27.68 4.15 -2.83
N SER A 101 28.95 4.16 -3.22
CA SER A 101 30.00 3.81 -2.30
C SER A 101 29.87 4.82 -1.17
N HIS A 102 28.99 4.50 -0.22
CA HIS A 102 29.35 4.76 1.15
C HIS A 102 30.66 4.01 1.36
N ASN A 103 31.77 4.65 0.97
CA ASN A 103 33.06 4.41 1.56
C ASN A 103 32.83 4.66 3.05
N PHE A 104 32.43 3.61 3.75
CA PHE A 104 32.42 3.49 5.20
C PHE A 104 33.87 3.53 5.74
N ALA A 105 34.84 3.85 4.88
CA ALA A 105 36.20 4.25 5.17
C ALA A 105 36.31 5.76 5.45
N SER A 106 35.23 6.44 5.83
CA SER A 106 35.40 7.65 6.65
C SER A 106 35.98 7.17 7.98
N PRO A 107 37.16 7.66 8.43
CA PRO A 107 37.69 7.27 9.73
C PRO A 107 36.59 7.54 10.76
N LEU A 108 36.20 6.48 11.49
CA LEU A 108 35.19 6.51 12.53
C LEU A 108 35.30 7.83 13.28
N LEU A 109 34.21 8.62 13.29
CA LEU A 109 34.14 9.84 14.09
C LEU A 109 34.71 9.52 15.49
N PRO A 110 35.57 10.36 16.09
CA PRO A 110 36.22 10.07 17.39
C PRO A 110 35.25 9.68 18.50
N ARG A 111 33.96 10.01 18.34
CA ARG A 111 32.87 9.57 19.22
C ARG A 111 32.66 8.04 19.26
N LEU A 112 33.15 7.26 18.29
CA LEU A 112 33.12 5.79 18.29
C LEU A 112 34.46 5.15 18.75
N SER A 113 35.53 5.93 18.93
CA SER A 113 36.80 5.43 19.50
C SER A 113 36.85 5.58 21.02
N GLY A 114 35.80 6.12 21.64
CA GLY A 114 35.68 6.20 23.10
C GLY A 114 35.57 4.81 23.73
N ARG A 115 36.26 4.62 24.86
CA ARG A 115 36.31 3.40 25.70
C ARG A 115 34.96 3.03 26.34
N HIS A 116 33.85 3.10 25.62
CA HIS A 116 32.50 2.89 26.16
C HIS A 116 31.92 1.51 25.82
N ILE A 117 32.64 0.69 25.05
CA ILE A 117 32.27 -0.72 24.81
C ILE A 117 33.18 -1.59 25.70
N PRO A 118 32.67 -2.19 26.78
CA PRO A 118 33.46 -3.11 27.59
C PRO A 118 33.83 -4.33 26.73
N LYS A 119 35.13 -4.64 26.65
CA LYS A 119 35.64 -5.77 25.85
C LYS A 119 35.14 -7.13 26.35
N GLN A 120 34.72 -7.20 27.61
CA GLN A 120 34.17 -8.39 28.25
C GLN A 120 33.15 -7.93 29.29
N TYR A 121 31.98 -8.55 29.32
CA TYR A 121 31.07 -8.40 30.45
C TYR A 121 31.70 -9.14 31.64
N ALA A 122 31.94 -8.42 32.74
CA ALA A 122 32.46 -9.03 33.98
C ALA A 122 31.45 -10.00 34.62
N ASP A 123 30.20 -9.97 34.17
CA ASP A 123 29.11 -10.74 34.72
C ASP A 123 28.99 -12.11 34.03
N LYS A 124 29.11 -13.20 34.81
CA LYS A 124 29.04 -14.59 34.30
C LYS A 124 27.67 -15.01 33.77
N ARG A 125 26.65 -14.15 33.91
CA ARG A 125 25.27 -14.42 33.44
C ARG A 125 25.09 -14.25 31.93
N TYR A 126 26.05 -13.64 31.25
CA TYR A 126 25.99 -13.36 29.80
C TYR A 126 27.15 -13.99 29.02
N GLN A 127 27.83 -14.98 29.60
CA GLN A 127 28.67 -15.95 28.87
C GLN A 127 27.80 -17.16 28.49
#